data_AF-A0A358NGB8-F1
#
_entry.id   AF-A0A358NGB8-F1
#
_cell.length_a   1.000
_cell.length_b   1.000
_cell.length_c   1.000
_cell.angle_alpha   90.00
_cell.angle_beta   90.00
_cell.angle_gamma   90.00
#
_symmetry.space_group_name_H-M   'P 1'
#
loop_
_entity.id
_entity.type
_entity.pdbx_description
1 polymer ?
#
loop_
_entity_poly.entity_id
_entity_poly.type
_entity_poly.pdbx_seq_one_letter_code
_entity_poly.pdbx_strand_id
1 'polypeptide(L)'
;MKKIISLFLVIILTLSLAACAAPSASPAEAPAETPQNSQEPQPEREERVLRMDGDNLGYPSIYTSSPKGRGYLLVSFTFDTLVWKDDNGTVPLLANEW
;
A
#
# COMPACT_ATOMS: atom_id res chain seq x y z
N MET A 1 -19.95 -29.56 -29.20
CA MET A 1 -20.00 -28.09 -29.03
C MET A 1 -20.10 -27.71 -27.55
N LYS A 2 -21.23 -27.91 -26.85
CA LYS A 2 -21.42 -27.46 -25.44
C LYS A 2 -20.52 -28.16 -24.42
N LYS A 3 -20.23 -29.46 -24.61
CA LYS A 3 -19.27 -30.22 -23.78
C LYS A 3 -17.80 -29.82 -24.01
N ILE A 4 -17.47 -29.41 -25.23
CA ILE A 4 -16.11 -28.95 -25.59
C ILE A 4 -15.87 -27.56 -25.02
N ILE A 5 -16.86 -26.67 -25.11
CA ILE A 5 -16.85 -25.34 -24.48
C ILE A 5 -16.74 -25.46 -22.95
N SER A 6 -17.49 -26.39 -22.34
CA SER A 6 -17.40 -26.65 -20.90
C SER A 6 -16.02 -27.19 -20.49
N LEU A 7 -15.40 -28.05 -21.30
CA LEU A 7 -14.06 -28.58 -21.03
C LEU A 7 -13.00 -27.46 -21.11
N PHE A 8 -13.12 -26.57 -22.09
CA PHE A 8 -12.21 -25.45 -22.28
C PHE A 8 -12.30 -24.43 -21.13
N LEU A 9 -13.52 -24.17 -20.62
CA LEU A 9 -13.74 -23.27 -19.48
C LEU A 9 -13.09 -23.80 -18.20
N VAL A 10 -13.14 -25.12 -17.97
CA VAL A 10 -12.53 -25.77 -16.79
C VAL A 10 -11.00 -25.77 -16.88
N ILE A 11 -10.44 -25.93 -18.07
CA ILE A 11 -8.98 -25.85 -18.29
C ILE A 11 -8.46 -24.43 -18.03
N ILE A 12 -9.16 -23.41 -18.50
CA ILE A 12 -8.77 -22.00 -18.25
C ILE A 12 -8.85 -21.66 -16.76
N LEU A 13 -9.87 -22.16 -16.05
CA LEU A 13 -10.04 -21.94 -14.62
C LEU A 13 -8.98 -22.64 -13.75
N THR A 14 -8.43 -23.77 -14.22
CA THR A 14 -7.39 -24.51 -13.47
C THR A 14 -5.99 -23.93 -13.71
N LEU A 15 -5.72 -23.34 -14.88
CA LEU A 15 -4.44 -22.68 -15.17
C LEU A 15 -4.22 -21.41 -14.35
N SER A 16 -5.28 -20.68 -13.97
CA SER A 16 -5.17 -19.46 -13.17
C SER A 16 -4.83 -19.71 -11.70
N LEU A 17 -5.09 -20.91 -11.16
CA LEU A 17 -4.71 -21.25 -9.78
C LEU A 17 -3.23 -21.64 -9.61
N ALA A 18 -2.55 -22.04 -10.68
CA ALA A 18 -1.15 -22.49 -10.62
C ALA A 18 -0.13 -21.33 -10.67
N ALA A 19 -0.58 -20.08 -10.86
CA ALA A 19 0.30 -18.93 -11.05
C ALA A 19 0.77 -18.23 -9.75
N CYS A 20 0.33 -18.68 -8.57
CA CYS A 20 0.65 -18.04 -7.28
C CYS A 20 1.65 -18.80 -6.39
N ALA A 21 2.36 -19.81 -6.90
CA ALA A 21 3.35 -20.55 -6.11
C ALA A 21 4.78 -20.13 -6.47
N ALA A 22 5.24 -19.00 -5.92
CA ALA A 22 6.67 -18.70 -5.82
C ALA A 22 7.23 -19.28 -4.51
N PRO A 23 8.34 -20.03 -4.52
CA PRO A 23 8.96 -20.53 -3.30
C PRO A 23 9.85 -19.43 -2.69
N SER A 24 9.38 -18.80 -1.61
CA SER A 24 10.26 -18.03 -0.72
C SER A 24 11.00 -19.01 0.19
N ALA A 25 12.24 -19.32 -0.20
CA ALA A 25 13.19 -19.99 0.67
C ALA A 25 13.65 -19.01 1.76
N SER A 26 13.38 -19.40 3.01
CA SER A 26 14.01 -18.85 4.22
C SER A 26 15.49 -19.24 4.27
N PRO A 27 16.36 -18.34 4.75
CA PRO A 27 17.53 -18.79 5.50
C PRO A 27 17.47 -18.34 6.97
N ALA A 28 17.85 -19.31 7.79
CA ALA A 28 17.98 -19.28 9.22
C ALA A 28 18.99 -18.25 9.75
N GLU A 29 18.75 -17.91 11.01
CA GLU A 29 19.48 -17.06 11.95
C GLU A 29 20.89 -17.59 12.32
N ALA A 30 21.87 -16.68 12.37
CA ALA A 30 22.95 -16.48 13.39
C ALA A 30 24.25 -15.93 12.76
N PRO A 31 25.15 -15.23 13.50
CA PRO A 31 24.98 -14.32 14.65
C PRO A 31 25.61 -12.92 14.40
N ALA A 32 25.45 -12.02 15.38
CA ALA A 32 25.77 -10.59 15.35
C ALA A 32 27.23 -10.19 15.10
N GLU A 33 27.42 -9.11 14.32
CA GLU A 33 28.52 -8.14 14.47
C GLU A 33 27.98 -6.70 14.32
N THR A 34 28.50 -5.78 15.15
CA THR A 34 28.13 -4.37 15.27
C THR A 34 28.92 -3.48 14.27
N PRO A 35 28.60 -2.19 14.14
CA PRO A 35 28.12 -1.53 12.93
C PRO A 35 29.25 -1.05 12.00
N GLN A 36 29.33 -1.58 10.78
CA GLN A 36 30.07 -0.90 9.71
C GLN A 36 29.20 0.23 9.15
N ASN A 37 29.53 1.46 9.56
CA ASN A 37 29.12 2.67 8.87
C ASN A 37 29.82 2.72 7.50
N SER A 38 29.34 1.90 6.58
CA SER A 38 29.63 1.99 5.15
C SER A 38 28.44 2.68 4.53
N GLN A 39 28.42 4.02 4.55
CA GLN A 39 27.55 4.76 3.64
C GLN A 39 28.08 4.54 2.22
N GLU A 40 27.56 3.51 1.57
CA GLU A 40 27.50 3.49 0.12
C GLU A 40 26.86 4.81 -0.35
N PRO A 41 27.31 5.38 -1.49
CA PRO A 41 26.64 6.52 -2.09
C PRO A 41 25.20 6.13 -2.38
N GLN A 42 24.28 6.54 -1.51
CA GLN A 42 22.86 6.38 -1.76
C GLN A 42 22.57 7.16 -3.04
N PRO A 43 22.00 6.53 -4.07
CA PRO A 43 21.67 7.23 -5.30
C PRO A 43 20.87 8.48 -4.94
N GLU A 44 21.28 9.63 -5.46
CA GLU A 44 20.59 10.90 -5.27
C GLU A 44 19.11 10.65 -5.56
N ARG A 45 18.29 10.78 -4.52
CA ARG A 45 16.91 10.29 -4.55
C ARG A 45 16.14 11.19 -5.52
N GLU A 46 15.89 10.67 -6.73
CA GLU A 46 15.15 11.35 -7.77
C GLU A 46 13.83 11.92 -7.21
N GLU A 47 13.50 13.16 -7.59
CA GLU A 47 12.31 13.84 -7.12
C GLU A 47 11.06 13.05 -7.52
N ARG A 48 10.31 12.56 -6.51
CA ARG A 48 9.06 11.85 -6.74
C ARG A 48 7.88 12.81 -6.63
N VAL A 49 7.46 13.34 -7.78
CA VAL A 49 6.30 14.25 -7.88
C VAL A 49 5.04 13.48 -8.21
N LEU A 50 4.08 13.48 -7.28
CA LEU A 50 2.71 13.03 -7.53
C LEU A 50 1.86 14.24 -7.93
N ARG A 51 1.24 14.18 -9.12
CA ARG A 51 0.31 15.21 -9.60
C ARG A 51 -1.12 14.70 -9.47
N MET A 52 -1.98 15.47 -8.81
CA MET A 52 -3.39 15.18 -8.63
C MET A 52 -4.22 16.41 -8.98
N ASP A 53 -5.35 16.22 -9.65
CA ASP A 53 -6.25 17.31 -10.03
C ASP A 53 -6.88 17.94 -8.78
N GLY A 54 -6.63 19.24 -8.59
CA GLY A 54 -7.05 20.02 -7.42
C GLY A 54 -8.44 20.66 -7.52
N ASP A 55 -9.17 20.42 -8.61
CA ASP A 55 -10.41 21.15 -8.88
C ASP A 55 -11.63 20.56 -8.13
N ASN A 56 -12.54 21.44 -7.72
CA ASN A 56 -13.79 21.12 -7.02
C ASN A 56 -13.62 20.28 -5.74
N LEU A 57 -12.59 20.54 -4.94
CA LEU A 57 -12.32 19.84 -3.68
C LEU A 57 -12.96 20.47 -2.45
N GLY A 58 -13.44 21.72 -2.56
CA GLY A 58 -13.95 22.50 -1.45
C GLY A 58 -12.84 23.02 -0.52
N TYR A 59 -13.24 23.65 0.59
CA TYR A 59 -12.30 24.12 1.61
C TYR A 59 -11.88 22.97 2.54
N PRO A 60 -10.57 22.76 2.80
CA PRO A 60 -10.09 21.67 3.64
C PRO A 60 -10.30 21.99 5.12
N SER A 61 -11.44 21.57 5.67
CA SER A 61 -11.80 21.78 7.08
C SER A 61 -12.10 20.44 7.75
N ILE A 62 -11.38 20.17 8.85
CA ILE A 62 -11.46 18.91 9.59
C ILE A 62 -12.89 18.49 9.94
N TYR A 63 -13.71 19.44 10.36
CA TYR A 63 -15.05 19.16 10.92
C TYR A 63 -16.18 19.46 9.94
N THR A 64 -15.90 20.10 8.80
CA THR A 64 -16.94 20.56 7.87
C THR A 64 -16.74 20.07 6.45
N SER A 65 -15.65 19.36 6.14
CA SER A 65 -15.49 18.67 4.87
C SER A 65 -16.34 17.39 4.83
N SER A 66 -16.90 17.09 3.65
CA SER A 66 -17.58 15.82 3.41
C SER A 66 -16.60 14.65 3.64
N PRO A 67 -16.98 13.59 4.38
CA PRO A 67 -16.16 12.38 4.51
C PRO A 67 -16.14 11.54 3.22
N LYS A 68 -16.79 12.02 2.15
CA LYS A 68 -16.85 11.37 0.85
C LYS A 68 -16.21 12.25 -0.22
N GLY A 69 -15.64 11.59 -1.22
CA GLY A 69 -15.09 12.22 -2.42
C GLY A 69 -13.64 12.68 -2.25
N ARG A 70 -13.11 13.34 -3.29
CA ARG A 70 -11.69 13.73 -3.36
C ARG A 70 -11.29 14.79 -2.32
N GLY A 71 -12.24 15.63 -1.87
CA GLY A 71 -11.97 16.62 -0.81
C GLY A 71 -11.55 15.96 0.50
N TYR A 72 -12.05 14.75 0.79
CA TYR A 72 -11.61 13.97 1.94
C TYR A 72 -10.14 13.57 1.84
N LEU A 73 -9.66 13.17 0.64
CA LEU A 73 -8.26 12.83 0.42
C LEU A 73 -7.34 14.05 0.66
N LEU A 74 -7.75 15.24 0.21
CA LEU A 74 -7.00 16.47 0.50
C LEU A 74 -6.87 16.71 2.00
N VAL A 75 -7.95 16.54 2.76
CA VAL A 75 -7.91 16.66 4.23
C VAL A 75 -7.00 15.60 4.84
N SER A 76 -7.12 14.34 4.42
CA SER A 76 -6.28 13.23 4.92
C SER A 76 -4.79 13.37 4.59
N PHE A 77 -4.42 14.06 3.50
CA PHE A 77 -3.02 14.35 3.18
C PHE A 77 -2.49 15.62 3.83
N THR A 78 -3.36 16.49 4.35
CA THR A 78 -2.97 17.77 4.95
C THR A 78 -2.89 17.67 6.47
N PHE A 79 -3.69 16.80 7.09
CA PHE A 79 -3.84 16.74 8.54
C PHE A 79 -3.73 15.31 9.06
N ASP A 80 -2.97 15.15 10.14
CA ASP A 80 -2.83 13.86 10.82
C ASP A 80 -3.97 13.60 11.81
N THR A 81 -4.15 12.32 12.14
CA THR A 81 -5.07 11.83 13.17
C THR A 81 -4.30 11.22 14.35
N LEU A 82 -4.98 10.90 15.45
CA LEU A 82 -4.36 10.18 16.58
C LEU A 82 -3.85 8.79 16.13
N VAL A 83 -4.70 8.08 15.40
CA VAL A 83 -4.44 6.77 14.82
C VAL A 83 -4.96 6.73 13.38
N TRP A 84 -4.43 5.84 12.55
CA TRP A 84 -4.81 5.69 11.15
C TRP A 84 -5.15 4.24 10.80
N LYS A 85 -5.89 4.02 9.71
CA LYS A 85 -6.20 2.67 9.22
C LYS A 85 -5.31 2.32 8.02
N ASP A 86 -4.53 1.26 8.13
CA ASP A 86 -3.77 0.68 7.04
C ASP A 86 -4.32 -0.71 6.66
N ASP A 87 -3.61 -1.40 5.76
CA ASP A 87 -4.00 -2.74 5.31
C ASP A 87 -3.91 -3.81 6.42
N ASN A 88 -3.18 -3.53 7.49
CA ASN A 88 -2.94 -4.44 8.61
C ASN A 88 -3.81 -4.14 9.84
N GLY A 89 -4.48 -2.98 9.88
CA GLY A 89 -5.35 -2.58 10.97
C GLY A 89 -5.22 -1.11 11.32
N THR A 90 -5.14 -0.82 12.62
CA THR A 90 -5.01 0.54 13.14
C THR A 90 -3.57 0.79 13.57
N VAL A 91 -2.94 1.84 13.04
CA VAL A 91 -1.55 2.21 13.29
C VAL A 91 -1.45 3.55 14.03
N PRO A 92 -0.41 3.75 14.86
CA PRO A 92 -0.16 5.03 15.50
C PRO A 92 0.16 6.12 14.45
N LEU A 93 -0.36 7.33 14.66
CA LEU A 93 0.16 8.54 14.04
C LEU A 93 0.59 9.52 15.15
N LEU A 94 -0.30 10.42 15.57
CA LEU A 94 0.02 11.40 16.62
C LEU A 94 -0.02 10.81 18.03
N ALA A 95 -0.76 9.71 18.24
CA ALA A 95 -0.85 9.07 19.55
C ALA A 95 0.28 8.03 19.73
N ASN A 96 0.95 8.11 20.89
CA ASN A 96 1.93 7.11 21.31
C ASN A 96 1.28 5.87 21.96
N GLU A 97 0.10 6.02 22.56
CA GLU A 97 -0.67 4.96 23.25
C GLU A 97 -2.18 5.27 23.22
N TRP A 98 -3.04 4.23 23.21
CA TRP A 98 -4.51 4.33 23.26
C TRP A 98 -5.20 3.05 23.75
#